data_AF-A0A9X0A6H4-F1
#
_entry.id   AF-A0A9X0A6H4-F1
#
_cell.length_a   1.000
_cell.length_b   1.000
_cell.length_c   1.000
_cell.angle_alpha   90.00
_cell.angle_beta   90.00
_cell.angle_gamma   90.00
#
_symmetry.space_group_name_H-M   'P 1'
#
loop_
_entity.id
_entity.type
_entity.pdbx_description
1 polymer ?
#
loop_
_entity_poly.entity_id
_entity_poly.type
_entity_poly.pdbx_seq_one_letter_code
_entity_poly.pdbx_strand_id
1 'polypeptide(L)'
;MACSTTILDTNVEESRRENEDESVENVEHLLMLSDEYQVKELIFNPCVEFLEVQPKTKENVMKILALADLYNLDKAVRQGCDDLLKNMKLETLSETVPLQDLDKEKMQYYLTQRIERLEAFLDELYPQFFGLLACLIWQFHEARGKGVDWCTHHFSGGTVKDGLDISSSVIRECSSCCKMLKSMLNLTSGRNWDRNKFYRYGGDSHFDDKLPSVMKDFSNYKSG
;
A
#
# COMPACT_ATOMS: atom_id res chain seq x y z
N MET A 1 -11.63 15.15 30.76
CA MET A 1 -10.44 14.40 31.22
C MET A 1 -10.17 13.27 30.23
N ALA A 2 -9.33 13.50 29.23
CA ALA A 2 -8.96 12.50 28.21
C ALA A 2 -7.61 12.88 27.57
N CYS A 3 -6.63 13.29 28.39
CA CYS A 3 -5.32 13.76 27.91
C CYS A 3 -4.14 13.03 28.61
N SER A 4 -4.40 12.19 29.61
CA SER A 4 -3.33 11.53 30.37
C SER A 4 -3.02 10.11 29.91
N THR A 5 -3.92 9.44 29.20
CA THR A 5 -3.71 8.05 28.76
C THR A 5 -2.75 7.99 27.58
N THR A 6 -2.93 8.85 26.57
CA THR A 6 -2.13 8.82 25.34
C THR A 6 -0.65 9.16 25.54
N ILE A 7 -0.31 9.99 26.52
CA ILE A 7 1.08 10.40 26.81
C ILE A 7 1.84 9.29 27.56
N LEU A 8 1.15 8.56 28.45
CA LEU A 8 1.75 7.43 29.15
C LEU A 8 2.02 6.27 28.19
N ASP A 9 1.10 6.00 27.26
CA ASP A 9 1.26 4.94 26.27
C ASP A 9 2.45 5.22 25.34
N THR A 10 2.62 6.46 24.87
CA THR A 10 3.79 6.84 24.04
C THR A 10 5.12 6.70 24.80
N ASN A 11 5.16 7.09 26.08
CA ASN A 11 6.40 7.04 26.87
C ASN A 11 6.82 5.59 27.21
N VAL A 12 5.84 4.70 27.45
CA VAL A 12 6.11 3.27 27.67
C VAL A 12 6.64 2.62 26.40
N GLU A 13 6.09 2.98 25.25
CA GLU A 13 6.46 2.42 23.95
C GLU A 13 7.81 2.96 23.44
N GLU A 14 8.18 4.19 23.83
CA GLU A 14 9.49 4.79 23.57
C GLU A 14 10.58 4.19 24.47
N SER A 15 10.31 4.03 25.76
CA SER A 15 11.25 3.36 26.69
C SER A 15 11.43 1.87 26.37
N ARG A 16 10.39 1.20 25.85
CA ARG A 16 10.51 -0.17 25.35
C ARG A 16 11.39 -0.25 24.10
N ARG A 17 11.27 0.71 23.17
CA ARG A 17 12.09 0.80 21.96
C ARG A 17 13.56 1.05 22.25
N GLU A 18 13.88 1.95 23.18
CA GLU A 18 15.27 2.23 23.60
C GLU A 18 15.95 0.97 24.19
N ASN A 19 15.24 0.20 25.01
CA ASN A 19 15.76 -1.05 25.57
C ASN A 19 15.94 -2.15 24.50
N GLU A 20 15.11 -2.16 23.44
CA GLU A 20 15.21 -3.13 22.35
C GLU A 20 16.45 -2.86 21.47
N ASP A 21 16.79 -1.62 21.15
CA ASP A 21 18.00 -1.29 20.37
C ASP A 21 19.30 -1.54 21.15
N GLU A 22 19.34 -1.20 22.44
CA GLU A 22 20.48 -1.50 23.31
C GLU A 22 20.71 -3.02 23.45
N SER A 23 19.64 -3.81 23.40
CA SER A 23 19.74 -5.28 23.45
C SER A 23 20.37 -5.88 22.19
N VAL A 24 20.07 -5.35 21.00
CA VAL A 24 20.65 -5.84 19.73
C VAL A 24 22.13 -5.46 19.61
N GLU A 25 22.52 -4.29 20.13
CA GLU A 25 23.93 -3.88 20.19
C GLU A 25 24.77 -4.80 21.09
N ASN A 26 24.23 -5.18 22.25
CA ASN A 26 24.90 -6.15 23.10
C ASN A 26 25.04 -7.53 22.41
N VAL A 27 24.02 -7.95 21.65
CA VAL A 27 24.04 -9.23 20.91
C VAL A 27 25.07 -9.22 19.77
N GLU A 28 25.24 -8.10 19.07
CA GLU A 28 26.29 -7.95 18.05
C GLU A 28 27.68 -8.21 18.64
N HIS A 29 27.99 -7.58 19.78
CA HIS A 29 29.29 -7.75 20.44
C HIS A 29 29.50 -9.19 20.92
N LEU A 30 28.45 -9.83 21.45
CA LEU A 30 28.50 -11.23 21.87
C LEU A 30 28.66 -12.20 20.70
N LEU A 31 28.00 -11.96 19.57
CA LEU A 31 28.18 -12.74 18.34
C LEU A 31 29.61 -12.64 17.82
N MET A 32 30.17 -11.43 17.78
CA MET A 32 31.55 -11.21 17.34
C MET A 32 32.56 -11.97 18.21
N LEU A 33 32.48 -11.81 19.53
CA LEU A 33 33.39 -12.50 20.46
C LEU A 33 33.17 -14.02 20.41
N SER A 34 31.92 -14.49 20.40
CA SER A 34 31.65 -15.93 20.40
C SER A 34 32.07 -16.60 19.09
N ASP A 35 32.01 -15.91 17.95
CA ASP A 35 32.57 -16.40 16.70
C ASP A 35 34.10 -16.44 16.73
N GLU A 36 34.76 -15.35 17.18
CA GLU A 36 36.22 -15.26 17.28
C GLU A 36 36.82 -16.35 18.19
N TYR A 37 36.21 -16.54 19.37
CA TYR A 37 36.65 -17.55 20.35
C TYR A 37 35.99 -18.92 20.17
N GLN A 38 35.17 -19.11 19.12
CA GLN A 38 34.46 -20.35 18.78
C GLN A 38 33.55 -20.89 19.90
N VAL A 39 32.94 -20.02 20.69
CA VAL A 39 32.03 -20.36 21.80
C VAL A 39 30.60 -20.53 21.28
N LYS A 40 30.35 -21.64 20.58
CA LYS A 40 29.08 -21.86 19.87
C LYS A 40 27.88 -22.12 20.77
N GLU A 41 27.97 -23.11 21.66
CA GLU A 41 26.81 -23.59 22.43
C GLU A 41 26.31 -22.59 23.48
N LEU A 42 27.23 -21.89 24.15
CA LEU A 42 26.91 -21.08 25.33
C LEU A 42 26.56 -19.63 25.00
N ILE A 43 27.01 -19.11 23.85
CA ILE A 43 26.86 -17.69 23.50
C ILE A 43 26.31 -17.54 22.09
N PHE A 44 26.96 -18.12 21.08
CA PHE A 44 26.55 -17.91 19.69
C PHE A 44 25.12 -18.37 19.43
N ASN A 45 24.77 -19.62 19.76
CA ASN A 45 23.44 -20.17 19.50
C ASN A 45 22.33 -19.40 20.26
N PRO A 46 22.47 -19.09 21.56
CA PRO A 46 21.51 -18.21 22.25
C PRO A 46 21.34 -16.84 21.61
N CYS A 47 22.41 -16.25 21.07
CA CYS A 47 22.32 -14.98 20.35
C CYS A 47 21.52 -15.12 19.04
N VAL A 48 21.69 -16.22 18.31
CA VAL A 48 20.88 -16.50 17.10
C VAL A 48 19.41 -16.69 17.45
N GLU A 49 19.11 -17.47 18.49
CA GLU A 49 17.73 -17.67 18.98
C GLU A 49 17.10 -16.35 19.41
N PHE A 50 17.86 -15.49 20.11
CA PHE A 50 17.42 -14.14 20.45
C PHE A 50 17.07 -13.33 19.20
N LEU A 51 17.97 -13.29 18.20
CA LEU A 51 17.72 -12.57 16.95
C LEU A 51 16.52 -13.11 16.19
N GLU A 52 16.22 -14.41 16.29
CA GLU A 52 15.05 -15.01 15.65
C GLU A 52 13.75 -14.49 16.27
N VAL A 53 13.64 -14.55 17.61
CA VAL A 53 12.41 -14.17 18.34
C VAL A 53 12.26 -12.66 18.55
N GLN A 54 13.36 -11.90 18.43
CA GLN A 54 13.33 -10.46 18.63
C GLN A 54 12.35 -9.79 17.65
N PRO A 55 11.45 -8.91 18.12
CA PRO A 55 10.60 -8.13 17.25
C PRO A 55 11.42 -7.34 16.24
N LYS A 56 11.09 -7.48 14.96
CA LYS A 56 11.73 -6.72 13.89
C LYS A 56 11.04 -5.36 13.80
N THR A 57 11.80 -4.29 13.99
CA THR A 57 11.34 -2.89 13.95
C THR A 57 12.10 -2.12 12.88
N LYS A 58 11.71 -0.86 12.62
CA LYS A 58 12.41 -0.04 11.62
C LYS A 58 13.83 0.28 12.07
N GLU A 59 14.02 0.40 13.36
CA GLU A 59 15.25 0.82 14.00
C GLU A 59 16.28 -0.32 13.99
N ASN A 60 15.83 -1.56 14.23
CA ASN A 60 16.74 -2.71 14.38
C ASN A 60 16.87 -3.61 13.13
N VAL A 61 15.93 -3.57 12.18
CA VAL A 61 15.85 -4.57 11.09
C VAL A 61 17.11 -4.63 10.23
N MET A 62 17.72 -3.49 9.92
CA MET A 62 18.93 -3.44 9.10
C MET A 62 20.14 -3.98 9.85
N LYS A 63 20.22 -3.72 11.15
CA LYS A 63 21.27 -4.25 12.02
C LYS A 63 21.17 -5.77 12.13
N ILE A 64 19.97 -6.29 12.38
CA ILE A 64 19.74 -7.74 12.45
C ILE A 64 20.01 -8.43 11.11
N LEU A 65 19.60 -7.82 10.00
CA LEU A 65 19.86 -8.35 8.66
C LEU A 65 21.35 -8.37 8.33
N ALA A 66 22.10 -7.32 8.70
CA ALA A 66 23.55 -7.27 8.52
C ALA A 66 24.27 -8.36 9.34
N LEU A 67 23.83 -8.62 10.57
CA LEU A 67 24.34 -9.73 11.39
C LEU A 67 24.01 -11.09 10.75
N ALA A 68 22.79 -11.26 10.23
CA ALA A 68 22.39 -12.48 9.54
C ALA A 68 23.22 -12.76 8.28
N ASP A 69 23.62 -11.71 7.56
CA ASP A 69 24.56 -11.76 6.44
C ASP A 69 25.98 -12.11 6.87
N LEU A 70 26.51 -11.40 7.87
CA LEU A 70 27.88 -11.55 8.33
C LEU A 70 28.17 -12.96 8.84
N TYR A 71 27.25 -13.52 9.64
CA TYR A 71 27.40 -14.83 10.27
C TYR A 71 26.69 -15.97 9.53
N ASN A 72 26.10 -15.68 8.37
CA ASN A 72 25.37 -16.64 7.54
C ASN A 72 24.29 -17.41 8.35
N LEU A 73 23.49 -16.65 9.12
CA LEU A 73 22.49 -17.18 10.05
C LEU A 73 21.29 -17.81 9.31
N ASP A 74 20.52 -18.62 10.05
CA ASP A 74 19.36 -19.35 9.54
C ASP A 74 18.35 -18.41 8.83
N LYS A 75 17.65 -18.98 7.85
CA LYS A 75 16.57 -18.33 7.11
C LYS A 75 15.47 -17.81 8.04
N ALA A 76 15.24 -18.42 9.19
CA ALA A 76 14.23 -17.96 10.15
C ALA A 76 14.47 -16.52 10.61
N VAL A 77 15.72 -16.16 10.94
CA VAL A 77 16.09 -14.78 11.35
C VAL A 77 15.84 -13.80 10.20
N ARG A 78 16.22 -14.19 8.98
CA ARG A 78 16.09 -13.38 7.76
C ARG A 78 14.64 -13.16 7.37
N GLN A 79 13.80 -14.19 7.48
CA GLN A 79 12.40 -14.15 7.05
C GLN A 79 11.63 -13.03 7.76
N GLY A 80 11.83 -12.87 9.08
CA GLY A 80 11.19 -11.79 9.82
C GLY A 80 11.61 -10.40 9.35
N CYS A 81 12.88 -10.22 8.96
CA CYS A 81 13.38 -8.96 8.40
C CYS A 81 12.77 -8.69 7.01
N ASP A 82 12.78 -9.71 6.14
CA ASP A 82 12.23 -9.62 4.79
C ASP A 82 10.73 -9.31 4.82
N ASP A 83 9.98 -9.95 5.72
CA ASP A 83 8.55 -9.73 5.90
C ASP A 83 8.27 -8.29 6.33
N LEU A 84 9.04 -7.74 7.27
CA LEU A 84 8.87 -6.35 7.69
C LEU A 84 9.17 -5.38 6.52
N LEU A 85 10.34 -5.53 5.86
CA LEU A 85 10.78 -4.65 4.79
C LEU A 85 9.84 -4.68 3.58
N LYS A 86 9.33 -5.87 3.22
CA LYS A 86 8.33 -6.05 2.15
C LYS A 86 7.00 -5.34 2.45
N ASN A 87 6.68 -5.14 3.73
CA ASN A 87 5.43 -4.53 4.18
C ASN A 87 5.52 -3.01 4.44
N MET A 88 6.70 -2.40 4.40
CA MET A 88 6.85 -0.96 4.63
C MET A 88 6.37 -0.09 3.46
N LYS A 89 5.84 1.10 3.78
CA LYS A 89 5.68 2.18 2.78
C LYS A 89 7.03 2.57 2.19
N LEU A 90 7.07 3.04 0.95
CA LEU A 90 8.32 3.37 0.27
C LEU A 90 9.09 4.49 0.99
N GLU A 91 8.38 5.53 1.41
CA GLU A 91 8.91 6.64 2.23
C GLU A 91 9.62 6.11 3.48
N THR A 92 8.91 5.32 4.28
CA THR A 92 9.48 4.68 5.48
C THR A 92 10.65 3.74 5.16
N LEU A 93 10.58 2.98 4.06
CA LEU A 93 11.68 2.11 3.66
C LEU A 93 12.92 2.95 3.31
N SER A 94 12.75 4.07 2.61
CA SER A 94 13.87 4.95 2.26
C SER A 94 14.51 5.65 3.45
N GLU A 95 13.76 5.82 4.55
CA GLU A 95 14.30 6.29 5.83
C GLU A 95 15.03 5.18 6.60
N THR A 96 14.47 3.96 6.56
CA THR A 96 14.98 2.78 7.28
C THR A 96 16.23 2.19 6.62
N VAL A 97 16.25 2.22 5.29
CA VAL A 97 17.30 1.69 4.45
C VAL A 97 17.74 2.82 3.54
N PRO A 98 18.97 3.35 3.69
CA PRO A 98 19.54 4.18 2.67
C PRO A 98 19.68 3.31 1.42
N LEU A 99 18.68 3.35 0.53
CA LEU A 99 18.62 2.49 -0.65
C LEU A 99 19.90 2.63 -1.48
N GLN A 100 20.55 3.80 -1.45
CA GLN A 100 21.82 4.10 -2.11
C GLN A 100 23.00 3.26 -1.58
N ASP A 101 22.92 2.77 -0.35
CA ASP A 101 23.97 1.98 0.30
C ASP A 101 23.77 0.47 0.13
N LEU A 102 22.60 0.04 -0.38
CA LEU A 102 22.37 -1.35 -0.76
C LEU A 102 23.14 -1.68 -2.04
N ASP A 103 23.71 -2.89 -2.07
CA ASP A 103 24.17 -3.44 -3.33
C ASP A 103 23.01 -3.59 -4.33
N LYS A 104 23.37 -3.61 -5.61
CA LYS A 104 22.41 -3.63 -6.72
C LYS A 104 21.47 -4.84 -6.66
N GLU A 105 21.96 -5.98 -6.19
CA GLU A 105 21.23 -7.25 -6.19
C GLU A 105 20.15 -7.24 -5.10
N LYS A 106 20.49 -6.80 -3.89
CA LYS A 106 19.54 -6.61 -2.79
C LYS A 106 18.50 -5.56 -3.11
N MET A 107 18.91 -4.42 -3.69
CA MET A 107 17.99 -3.38 -4.11
C MET A 107 16.99 -3.94 -5.15
N GLN A 108 17.48 -4.67 -6.16
CA GLN A 108 16.63 -5.28 -7.17
C GLN A 108 15.66 -6.28 -6.56
N TYR A 109 16.11 -7.14 -5.64
CA TYR A 109 15.28 -8.12 -4.94
C TYR A 109 14.10 -7.45 -4.21
N TYR A 110 14.37 -6.43 -3.38
CA TYR A 110 13.32 -5.72 -2.64
C TYR A 110 12.35 -4.98 -3.54
N LEU A 111 12.85 -4.32 -4.59
CA LEU A 111 11.99 -3.59 -5.53
C LEU A 111 11.09 -4.55 -6.31
N THR A 112 11.61 -5.68 -6.80
CA THR A 112 10.82 -6.69 -7.50
C THR A 112 9.71 -7.24 -6.61
N GLN A 113 10.03 -7.67 -5.38
CA GLN A 113 9.03 -8.21 -4.45
C GLN A 113 7.90 -7.21 -4.13
N ARG A 114 8.23 -5.91 -4.07
CA ARG A 114 7.25 -4.86 -3.83
C ARG A 114 6.38 -4.57 -5.05
N ILE A 115 6.97 -4.57 -6.24
CA ILE A 115 6.26 -4.38 -7.51
C ILE A 115 5.28 -5.55 -7.71
N GLU A 116 5.73 -6.80 -7.58
CA GLU A 116 4.87 -7.98 -7.71
C GLU A 116 3.65 -7.92 -6.78
N ARG A 117 3.86 -7.46 -5.54
CA ARG A 117 2.76 -7.27 -4.59
C ARG A 117 1.81 -6.15 -5.02
N LEU A 118 2.35 -5.02 -5.45
CA LEU A 118 1.52 -3.89 -5.91
C LEU A 118 0.68 -4.31 -7.11
N GLU A 119 1.28 -5.03 -8.04
CA GLU A 119 0.63 -5.63 -9.20
C GLU A 119 -0.53 -6.55 -8.79
N ALA A 120 -0.27 -7.52 -7.90
CA ALA A 120 -1.31 -8.41 -7.38
C ALA A 120 -2.45 -7.65 -6.69
N PHE A 121 -2.12 -6.64 -5.88
CA PHE A 121 -3.13 -5.80 -5.22
C PHE A 121 -3.98 -5.02 -6.24
N LEU A 122 -3.37 -4.47 -7.28
CA LEU A 122 -4.10 -3.77 -8.34
C LEU A 122 -5.00 -4.72 -9.13
N ASP A 123 -4.56 -5.96 -9.37
CA ASP A 123 -5.36 -7.00 -10.01
C ASP A 123 -6.62 -7.36 -9.23
N GLU A 124 -6.53 -7.40 -7.89
CA GLU A 124 -7.67 -7.64 -7.00
C GLU A 124 -8.60 -6.42 -6.83
N LEU A 125 -8.03 -5.22 -6.79
CA LEU A 125 -8.78 -3.96 -6.62
C LEU A 125 -9.55 -3.59 -7.88
N TYR A 126 -8.99 -3.88 -9.07
CA TYR A 126 -9.52 -3.42 -10.34
C TYR A 126 -10.97 -3.83 -10.58
N PRO A 127 -11.37 -5.12 -10.50
CA PRO A 127 -12.77 -5.51 -10.69
C PRO A 127 -13.72 -4.85 -9.68
N GLN A 128 -13.27 -4.63 -8.45
CA GLN A 128 -14.08 -4.00 -7.40
C GLN A 128 -14.34 -2.53 -7.70
N PHE A 129 -13.33 -1.79 -8.15
CA PHE A 129 -13.46 -0.40 -8.58
C PHE A 129 -14.47 -0.24 -9.72
N PHE A 130 -14.38 -1.08 -10.76
CA PHE A 130 -15.31 -1.05 -11.88
C PHE A 130 -16.72 -1.51 -11.50
N GLY A 131 -16.85 -2.46 -10.56
CA GLY A 131 -18.14 -2.83 -9.97
C GLY A 131 -18.81 -1.67 -9.23
N LEU A 132 -18.06 -0.92 -8.43
CA LEU A 132 -18.55 0.30 -7.77
C LEU A 132 -18.95 1.36 -8.80
N LEU A 133 -18.15 1.58 -9.83
CA LEU A 133 -18.46 2.54 -10.90
C LEU A 133 -19.75 2.17 -11.63
N ALA A 134 -19.93 0.90 -11.99
CA ALA A 134 -21.16 0.42 -12.64
C ALA A 134 -22.39 0.64 -11.75
N CYS A 135 -22.28 0.32 -10.45
CA CYS A 135 -23.36 0.55 -9.49
C CYS A 135 -23.71 2.05 -9.38
N LEU A 136 -22.71 2.92 -9.31
CA LEU A 136 -22.90 4.36 -9.25
C LEU A 136 -23.57 4.92 -10.51
N ILE A 137 -23.16 4.46 -11.70
CA ILE A 137 -23.78 4.87 -12.95
C ILE A 137 -25.27 4.49 -12.97
N TRP A 138 -25.60 3.26 -12.58
CA TRP A 138 -26.98 2.81 -12.49
C TRP A 138 -27.81 3.66 -11.52
N GLN A 139 -27.30 3.89 -10.31
CA GLN A 139 -27.95 4.76 -9.32
C GLN A 139 -28.17 6.19 -9.84
N PHE A 140 -27.19 6.73 -10.58
CA PHE A 140 -27.28 8.05 -11.16
C PHE A 140 -28.37 8.12 -12.24
N HIS A 141 -28.52 7.07 -13.03
CA HIS A 141 -29.60 6.95 -14.01
C HIS A 141 -30.97 6.98 -13.33
N GLU A 142 -31.17 6.15 -12.31
CA GLU A 142 -32.43 6.10 -11.56
C GLU A 142 -32.78 7.45 -10.93
N ALA A 143 -31.79 8.15 -10.37
CA ALA A 143 -32.03 9.43 -9.70
C ALA A 143 -32.08 10.65 -10.65
N ARG A 144 -31.29 10.66 -11.73
CA ARG A 144 -31.00 11.85 -12.56
C ARG A 144 -30.91 11.57 -14.06
N GLY A 145 -31.60 10.55 -14.56
CA GLY A 145 -31.52 10.11 -15.96
C GLY A 145 -31.71 11.20 -17.03
N LYS A 146 -32.38 12.33 -16.71
CA LYS A 146 -32.63 13.45 -17.64
C LYS A 146 -31.52 14.53 -17.70
N GLY A 147 -30.53 14.51 -16.81
CA GLY A 147 -29.49 15.56 -16.71
C GLY A 147 -28.13 15.17 -17.28
N VAL A 148 -27.96 13.91 -17.70
CA VAL A 148 -26.69 13.35 -18.15
C VAL A 148 -26.75 13.06 -19.64
N ASP A 149 -25.69 13.42 -20.35
CA ASP A 149 -25.49 13.06 -21.75
C ASP A 149 -25.08 11.60 -21.87
N TRP A 150 -26.06 10.68 -21.73
CA TRP A 150 -25.83 9.24 -21.75
C TRP A 150 -25.17 8.78 -23.06
N CYS A 151 -24.12 7.96 -22.95
CA CYS A 151 -23.53 7.34 -24.11
C CYS A 151 -24.47 6.26 -24.68
N THR A 152 -25.12 6.57 -25.80
CA THR A 152 -26.07 5.67 -26.47
C THR A 152 -25.41 4.46 -27.14
N HIS A 153 -24.08 4.47 -27.33
CA HIS A 153 -23.36 3.33 -27.89
C HIS A 153 -23.19 2.21 -26.87
N HIS A 154 -22.79 2.54 -25.64
CA HIS A 154 -22.39 1.55 -24.62
C HIS A 154 -23.35 1.43 -23.44
N PHE A 155 -24.24 2.40 -23.25
CA PHE A 155 -25.20 2.39 -22.14
C PHE A 155 -26.64 2.39 -22.66
N SER A 156 -27.52 1.74 -21.93
CA SER A 156 -28.97 1.77 -22.12
C SER A 156 -29.63 1.68 -20.74
N GLY A 157 -30.52 2.60 -20.40
CA GLY A 157 -31.21 2.55 -19.10
C GLY A 157 -30.27 2.59 -17.89
N GLY A 158 -29.12 3.26 -17.99
CA GLY A 158 -28.14 3.34 -16.90
C GLY A 158 -27.28 2.10 -16.70
N THR A 159 -27.48 1.05 -17.50
CA THR A 159 -26.66 -0.16 -17.48
C THR A 159 -25.78 -0.22 -18.73
N VAL A 160 -24.65 -0.90 -18.60
CA VAL A 160 -23.82 -1.25 -19.77
C VAL A 160 -24.62 -2.24 -20.62
N LYS A 161 -24.57 -2.09 -21.95
CA LYS A 161 -25.26 -3.02 -22.85
C LYS A 161 -24.60 -4.41 -22.83
N ASP A 162 -25.40 -5.42 -23.09
CA ASP A 162 -24.97 -6.82 -23.07
C ASP A 162 -23.72 -7.07 -23.93
N GLY A 163 -22.77 -7.83 -23.39
CA GLY A 163 -21.51 -8.19 -24.05
C GLY A 163 -20.43 -7.12 -24.00
N LEU A 164 -20.68 -5.96 -23.37
CA LEU A 164 -19.67 -4.95 -23.11
C LEU A 164 -19.30 -4.95 -21.63
N ASP A 165 -17.99 -4.88 -21.36
CA ASP A 165 -17.48 -4.70 -20.01
C ASP A 165 -17.28 -3.20 -19.74
N ILE A 166 -17.64 -2.75 -18.54
CA ILE A 166 -17.33 -1.39 -18.11
C ILE A 166 -15.83 -1.12 -18.01
N SER A 167 -15.08 -2.19 -17.77
CA SER A 167 -13.61 -2.23 -17.79
C SER A 167 -13.02 -2.21 -19.21
N SER A 168 -13.86 -2.41 -20.24
CA SER A 168 -13.37 -2.52 -21.62
C SER A 168 -12.68 -1.25 -22.11
N SER A 169 -11.60 -1.44 -22.85
CA SER A 169 -10.88 -0.40 -23.60
C SER A 169 -11.82 0.43 -24.51
N VAL A 170 -12.97 -0.13 -24.88
CA VAL A 170 -13.99 0.50 -25.72
C VAL A 170 -14.67 1.68 -25.02
N ILE A 171 -15.00 1.57 -23.72
CA ILE A 171 -15.61 2.70 -22.98
C ILE A 171 -14.61 3.83 -22.79
N ARG A 172 -13.34 3.49 -22.51
CA ARG A 172 -12.23 4.42 -22.36
C ARG A 172 -12.01 5.28 -23.60
N GLU A 173 -12.03 4.65 -24.77
CA GLU A 173 -11.73 5.31 -26.05
C GLU A 173 -12.96 6.01 -26.64
N CYS A 174 -14.14 5.77 -26.07
CA CYS A 174 -15.38 6.39 -26.51
C CYS A 174 -15.50 7.82 -25.98
N SER A 175 -15.37 8.79 -26.89
CA SER A 175 -15.58 10.21 -26.57
C SER A 175 -16.95 10.50 -25.94
N SER A 176 -17.99 9.75 -26.32
CA SER A 176 -19.33 9.85 -25.73
C SER A 176 -19.40 9.33 -24.29
N CYS A 177 -18.71 8.22 -23.96
CA CYS A 177 -18.59 7.75 -22.58
C CYS A 177 -17.83 8.75 -21.71
N CYS A 178 -16.74 9.32 -22.23
CA CYS A 178 -15.99 10.37 -21.53
C CYS A 178 -16.86 11.61 -21.25
N LYS A 179 -17.70 12.05 -22.20
CA LYS A 179 -18.64 13.16 -21.99
C LYS A 179 -19.71 12.82 -20.95
N MET A 180 -20.28 11.61 -21.02
CA MET A 180 -21.24 11.11 -20.05
C MET A 180 -20.67 11.16 -18.62
N LEU A 181 -19.49 10.56 -18.41
CA LEU A 181 -18.82 10.55 -17.10
C LEU A 181 -18.55 11.98 -16.61
N LYS A 182 -18.01 12.86 -17.45
CA LYS A 182 -17.80 14.28 -17.09
C LYS A 182 -19.09 15.01 -16.71
N SER A 183 -20.19 14.75 -17.43
CA SER A 183 -21.50 15.32 -17.12
C SER A 183 -22.00 14.86 -15.74
N MET A 184 -21.87 13.56 -15.43
CA MET A 184 -22.19 13.01 -14.11
C MET A 184 -21.36 13.66 -13.00
N LEU A 185 -20.04 13.80 -13.22
CA LEU A 185 -19.12 14.43 -12.26
C LEU A 185 -19.49 15.90 -11.98
N ASN A 186 -19.80 16.67 -13.03
CA ASN A 186 -20.23 18.06 -12.86
C ASN A 186 -21.52 18.19 -12.06
N LEU A 187 -22.42 17.21 -12.17
CA LEU A 187 -23.67 17.16 -11.42
C LEU A 187 -23.48 16.74 -9.95
N THR A 188 -22.40 16.02 -9.63
CA THR A 188 -22.02 15.64 -8.25
C THR A 188 -21.21 16.71 -7.54
N SER A 189 -20.35 17.45 -8.26
CA SER A 189 -19.41 18.45 -7.70
C SER A 189 -20.06 19.81 -7.37
N GLY A 190 -21.34 19.80 -6.99
CA GLY A 190 -22.27 20.93 -7.13
C GLY A 190 -21.79 22.33 -6.70
N ARG A 191 -21.95 23.30 -7.62
CA ARG A 191 -22.32 24.70 -7.27
C ARG A 191 -23.84 24.89 -7.07
N ASN A 192 -24.65 23.87 -7.37
CA ASN A 192 -26.12 23.93 -7.35
C ASN A 192 -26.78 22.98 -6.33
N TRP A 193 -26.00 22.36 -5.43
CA TRP A 193 -26.60 21.74 -4.25
C TRP A 193 -26.92 22.86 -3.26
N ASP A 194 -28.22 23.00 -2.96
CA ASP A 194 -28.81 23.93 -2.01
C ASP A 194 -27.85 24.34 -0.87
N ARG A 195 -27.56 25.64 -0.75
CA ARG A 195 -26.61 26.24 0.21
C ARG A 195 -26.92 25.91 1.68
N ASN A 196 -28.04 25.25 1.96
CA ASN A 196 -28.51 24.92 3.30
C ASN A 196 -28.40 23.43 3.69
N LYS A 197 -27.85 22.53 2.87
CA LYS A 197 -27.56 21.15 3.27
C LYS A 197 -26.20 20.70 2.79
N PHE A 198 -25.18 20.93 3.62
CA PHE A 198 -23.83 20.41 3.44
C PHE A 198 -23.81 18.88 3.56
N TYR A 199 -24.18 18.17 2.49
CA TYR A 199 -23.68 16.82 2.27
C TYR A 199 -22.60 16.91 1.20
N ARG A 200 -21.39 17.33 1.61
CA ARG A 200 -20.20 16.92 0.86
C ARG A 200 -20.08 15.42 1.08
N TYR A 201 -20.55 14.61 0.14
CA TYR A 201 -20.21 13.20 0.14
C TYR A 201 -18.66 13.12 0.17
N GLY A 202 -18.10 12.58 1.24
CA GLY A 202 -16.72 12.12 1.30
C GLY A 202 -15.60 13.15 1.55
N GLY A 203 -15.85 14.44 1.79
CA GLY A 203 -14.75 15.41 1.96
C GLY A 203 -13.89 15.50 0.68
N ASP A 204 -12.63 15.07 0.73
CA ASP A 204 -11.75 14.94 -0.45
C ASP A 204 -12.03 13.67 -1.28
N SER A 205 -12.84 12.74 -0.76
CA SER A 205 -13.17 11.46 -1.41
C SER A 205 -14.35 11.61 -2.38
N HIS A 206 -14.06 12.11 -3.58
CA HIS A 206 -15.01 12.20 -4.69
C HIS A 206 -14.35 11.80 -5.99
N PHE A 207 -15.14 11.35 -6.96
CA PHE A 207 -14.65 11.25 -8.33
C PHE A 207 -14.47 12.64 -8.92
N ASP A 208 -13.37 12.86 -9.60
CA ASP A 208 -13.01 14.12 -10.26
C ASP A 208 -12.81 13.93 -11.77
N ASP A 209 -12.38 14.99 -12.45
CA ASP A 209 -12.11 14.99 -13.89
C ASP A 209 -10.94 14.09 -14.31
N LYS A 210 -10.17 13.54 -13.35
CA LYS A 210 -9.09 12.58 -13.60
C LYS A 210 -9.60 11.14 -13.72
N LEU A 211 -10.84 10.84 -13.32
CA LEU A 211 -11.41 9.50 -13.42
C LEU A 211 -11.20 8.83 -14.80
N PRO A 212 -11.43 9.51 -15.96
CA PRO A 212 -11.15 8.93 -17.26
C PRO A 212 -9.67 8.59 -17.48
N SER A 213 -8.75 9.38 -16.94
CA SER A 213 -7.30 9.11 -17.00
C SER A 213 -6.95 7.90 -16.15
N VAL A 214 -7.47 7.82 -14.92
CA VAL A 214 -7.26 6.67 -14.03
C VAL A 214 -7.74 5.38 -14.70
N MET A 215 -8.95 5.38 -15.27
CA MET A 215 -9.46 4.24 -16.03
C MET A 215 -8.54 3.86 -17.20
N LYS A 216 -7.95 4.86 -17.87
CA LYS A 216 -7.03 4.65 -18.99
C LYS A 216 -5.72 4.02 -18.55
N ASP A 217 -5.08 4.57 -17.53
CA ASP A 217 -3.77 4.12 -17.05
C ASP A 217 -3.85 2.68 -16.52
N PHE A 218 -4.91 2.36 -15.77
CA PHE A 218 -5.15 1.00 -15.29
C PHE A 218 -5.38 -0.02 -16.41
N SER A 219 -6.07 0.37 -17.47
CA SER A 219 -6.30 -0.53 -18.61
C SER A 219 -5.02 -0.78 -19.41
N ASN A 220 -4.12 0.22 -19.49
CA ASN A 220 -2.80 0.04 -20.11
C ASN A 220 -1.93 -0.93 -19.30
N TYR A 221 -2.01 -0.84 -17.97
CA TYR A 221 -1.34 -1.77 -17.06
C TYR A 221 -1.75 -3.23 -17.33
N LYS A 222 -3.05 -3.52 -17.48
CA LYS A 222 -3.55 -4.88 -17.81
C LYS A 222 -3.12 -5.43 -19.18
N SER A 223 -2.63 -4.58 -20.08
CA SER A 223 -2.31 -4.94 -21.48
C SER A 223 -0.82 -5.12 -21.77
N GLY A 224 0.05 -4.77 -20.82
CA GLY A 224 1.50 -5.03 -20.89
C GLY A 224 1.83 -6.37 -20.25
#